data_AF-A0ABD5ULQ5-F1
#
_entry.id   AF-A0ABD5ULQ5-F1
#
_cell.length_a   1.000
_cell.length_b   1.000
_cell.length_c   1.000
_cell.angle_alpha   90.00
_cell.angle_beta   90.00
_cell.angle_gamma   90.00
#
_symmetry.space_group_name_H-M   'P 1'
#
loop_
_entity.id
_entity.type
_entity.pdbx_description
1 polymer ?
#
loop_
_entity_poly.entity_id
_entity_poly.type
_entity_poly.pdbx_seq_one_letter_code
_entity_poly.pdbx_strand_id
1 'polypeptide(L)' 'MEITEVESFPIKLPLESPVSFSNRTLTYRDHAITYVRTDTGHEGVGYSLGYEGAG' A
#
# COMPACT_ATOMS: atom_id res chain seq x y z
N MET A 1 15.75 20.99 -0.60
CA MET A 1 14.79 19.98 -0.13
C MET A 1 14.78 18.92 -1.21
N GLU A 2 15.45 17.81 -0.94
CA GLU A 2 15.64 16.70 -1.87
C GLU A 2 15.18 15.40 -1.22
N ILE A 3 14.67 14.47 -2.04
CA ILE A 3 14.33 13.11 -1.59
C ILE A 3 15.63 12.30 -1.49
N THR A 4 15.85 11.64 -0.35
CA THR A 4 17.05 10.83 -0.08
C THR A 4 16.75 9.35 0.02
N GLU A 5 15.52 8.96 0.37
CA GLU A 5 15.14 7.57 0.51
C GLU A 5 13.68 7.36 0.10
N VAL A 6 13.43 6.25 -0.60
CA VAL A 6 12.09 5.76 -0.92
C VAL A 6 12.04 4.29 -0.55
N GLU A 7 11.16 3.94 0.38
CA GLU A 7 10.92 2.57 0.82
C GLU A 7 9.47 2.21 0.50
N SER A 8 9.25 1.06 -0.14
CA SER A 8 7.91 0.58 -0.44
C SER A 8 7.78 -0.90 -0.11
N PHE A 9 6.69 -1.26 0.56
CA PHE A 9 6.40 -2.65 0.91
C PHE A 9 4.91 -2.97 0.78
N PRO A 10 4.58 -4.20 0.36
CA PRO A 10 3.19 -4.62 0.25
C PRO A 10 2.62 -4.94 1.64
N ILE A 11 1.34 -4.64 1.81
CA ILE A 11 0.54 -5.07 2.96
C ILE A 11 -0.74 -5.76 2.51
N LYS A 12 -1.25 -6.64 3.36
CA LYS A 12 -2.52 -7.34 3.18
C LYS A 12 -3.44 -7.05 4.36
N LEU A 13 -4.51 -6.30 4.11
CA LEU A 13 -5.48 -5.91 5.13
C LEU A 13 -6.76 -6.75 4.97
N PRO A 14 -7.17 -7.54 5.98
CA PRO A 14 -8.42 -8.30 5.91
C PRO A 14 -9.63 -7.35 5.82
N LEU A 15 -10.66 -7.76 5.09
CA LEU A 15 -11.94 -7.06 5.08
C LEU A 15 -12.80 -7.51 6.26
N GLU A 16 -13.58 -6.59 6.84
CA GLU A 16 -14.56 -6.91 7.90
C GLU A 16 -15.57 -7.96 7.43
N SER A 17 -15.95 -7.90 6.15
CA SER A 17 -16.78 -8.89 5.47
C SER A 17 -16.32 -9.07 4.02
N PRO A 18 -16.44 -10.27 3.43
CA PRO A 18 -16.12 -10.49 2.02
C PRO A 18 -16.95 -9.60 1.09
N VAL A 19 -16.33 -9.09 0.02
CA VAL A 19 -16.99 -8.29 -1.02
C VAL A 19 -16.96 -9.05 -2.34
N SER A 20 -18.12 -9.33 -2.90
CA SER A 20 -18.26 -10.08 -4.15
C SER A 20 -18.55 -9.17 -5.34
N PHE A 21 -17.82 -9.41 -6.42
CA PHE A 21 -18.08 -8.92 -7.77
C PHE A 21 -18.56 -10.08 -8.64
N SER A 22 -18.98 -9.80 -9.87
CA SER A 22 -19.46 -10.84 -10.81
C SER A 22 -18.41 -11.91 -11.15
N ASN A 23 -17.11 -11.60 -10.99
CA ASN A 23 -15.99 -12.46 -11.38
C ASN A 23 -15.11 -12.93 -10.21
N ARG A 24 -15.22 -12.35 -9.01
CA ARG A 24 -14.40 -12.71 -7.85
C ARG A 24 -14.99 -12.23 -6.53
N THR A 25 -14.56 -12.87 -5.44
CA THR A 25 -14.82 -12.42 -4.07
C THR A 25 -13.51 -12.00 -3.42
N LEU A 26 -13.45 -10.77 -2.93
CA LEU A 26 -12.32 -10.25 -2.17
C LEU A 26 -12.54 -10.50 -0.68
N THR A 27 -11.52 -11.04 -0.01
CA THR A 27 -11.49 -11.22 1.45
C THR A 27 -10.46 -10.29 2.12
N TYR A 28 -9.64 -9.61 1.33
CA TYR A 28 -8.64 -8.65 1.77
C TYR A 28 -8.48 -7.53 0.74
N ARG A 29 -7.89 -6.41 1.15
CA ARG A 29 -7.33 -5.38 0.27
C ARG A 29 -5.83 -5.40 0.42
N ASP A 30 -5.13 -5.33 -0.70
CA ASP A 30 -3.70 -5.15 -0.71
C ASP A 30 -3.33 -3.74 -1.16
N HIS A 31 -2.26 -3.24 -0.54
CA HIS A 31 -1.71 -1.93 -0.85
C HIS A 31 -0.19 -2.02 -0.83
N ALA A 32 0.47 -1.18 -1.61
CA ALA A 32 1.87 -0.85 -1.35
C ALA A 32 1.90 0.41 -0.49
N ILE A 33 2.53 0.32 0.68
CA ILE A 33 2.80 1.49 1.53
C ILE A 33 4.16 2.03 1.11
N THR A 34 4.23 3.33 0.86
CA THR A 34 5.46 3.99 0.42
C THR A 34 5.81 5.11 1.37
N TYR A 35 7.01 5.05 1.92
CA TYR A 35 7.64 6.11 2.70
C TYR A 35 8.63 6.87 1.82
N VAL A 36 8.63 8.19 1.94
CA VAL A 36 9.57 9.09 1.26
C VAL A 36 10.24 9.96 2.33
N ARG A 37 11.56 9.92 2.41
CA ARG A 37 12.36 10.72 3.35
C ARG A 37 13.20 11.74 2.59
N THR A 38 13.44 12.88 3.23
CA THR A 38 14.18 14.01 2.65
C THR A 38 15.44 14.34 3.43
N ASP A 39 16.36 15.05 2.78
CA ASP A 39 17.60 15.59 3.37
C ASP A 39 17.36 16.58 4.52
N THR A 40 16.16 17.16 4.59
CA THR A 40 15.73 18.11 5.63
C THR A 40 15.01 17.44 6.81
N GLY A 41 14.93 16.10 6.83
CA GLY A 41 14.35 15.32 7.93
C GLY A 41 12.83 15.16 7.88
N HIS A 42 12.16 15.60 6.82
CA HIS A 42 10.73 15.32 6.61
C HIS A 42 10.53 13.89 6.09
N GLU A 43 9.51 13.23 6.63
CA GLU A 43 9.01 11.94 6.17
C GLU A 43 7.55 12.08 5.73
N GLY A 44 7.24 11.54 4.56
CA GLY A 44 5.88 11.44 4.03
C GLY A 44 5.49 9.98 3.81
N VAL A 45 4.20 9.68 3.94
CA VAL A 45 3.63 8.35 3.68
C VAL A 45 2.51 8.44 2.66
N GLY A 46 2.51 7.51 1.71
CA GLY A 46 1.45 7.33 0.72
C GLY A 46 1.12 5.85 0.52
N TYR A 47 0.02 5.58 -0.18
CA TYR A 47 -0.37 4.22 -0.54
C TYR A 47 -0.92 4.14 -1.96
N SER A 48 -0.74 2.98 -2.60
CA SER A 48 -1.38 2.62 -3.87
C SER A 48 -2.11 1.30 -3.74
N LEU A 49 -3.12 1.06 -4.59
CA LEU A 49 -3.81 -0.22 -4.67
C LEU A 49 -2.85 -1.29 -5.23
N GLY A 50 -2.72 -2.41 -4.52
CA GLY A 50 -1.71 -3.43 -4.81
C GLY A 50 -2.05 -4.40 -5.94
N TYR A 51 -3.32 -4.57 -6.31
CA TYR A 51 -3.79 -5.49 -7.36
C TYR A 51 -3.15 -6.90 -7.28
N GLU A 52 -3.14 -7.50 -6.09
CA GLU A 52 -2.52 -8.79 -5.74
C GLU A 52 -0.98 -8.78 -5.57
N GLY A 53 -0.34 -7.62 -5.52
CA GLY A 53 1.11 -7.49 -5.29
C GLY A 53 1.60 -7.88 -3.87
N ALA A 54 0.68 -8.13 -2.94
CA ALA A 54 0.97 -8.65 -1.59
C ALA A 54 0.80 -10.18 -1.47
N GLY A 55 0.53 -10.87 -2.58
CA GLY A 55 0.24 -12.30 -2.67
C GLY A 55 1.45 -13.19 -2.86
#